data_AF-A0A931WDD1-F1
#
_entry.id   AF-A0A931WDD1-F1
#
_cell.length_a   1.000
_cell.length_b   1.000
_cell.length_c   1.000
_cell.angle_alpha   90.00
_cell.angle_beta   90.00
_cell.angle_gamma   90.00
#
_symmetry.space_group_name_H-M   'P 1'
#
loop_
_entity.id
_entity.type
_entity.pdbx_description
1 polymer ?
#
loop_
_entity_poly.entity_id
_entity_poly.type
_entity_poly.pdbx_seq_one_letter_code
_entity_poly.pdbx_strand_id
1 'polypeptide(L)'
;MNFDIKNTPGYFAVRAERFPLFGLADYLYNIFLYFFAASWFLVPAAYFGYILIFSAIKIMAVFFILFLFFWELSLFLNLKIKKQRTAIRLSEAVLNPDNFNLADFLNPDAVKIVEEARRFCRKRKISEISQEALLYGALKINKDIQLISKRLGMDILKLQSDLKNYLEKLEKRKNFSEQFSDAFKETMEEAMVVADERKRNDIG
;
A
#
# COMPACT_ATOMS: atom_id res chain seq x y z
N MET A 1 -4.06 1.98 -25.29
CA MET A 1 -3.63 2.13 -23.89
C MET A 1 -3.58 0.79 -23.16
N ASN A 2 -2.39 0.42 -22.67
CA ASN A 2 -2.17 -0.79 -21.88
C ASN A 2 -2.20 -0.46 -20.38
N PHE A 3 -3.01 -1.17 -19.60
CA PHE A 3 -3.11 -1.00 -18.16
C PHE A 3 -3.22 -2.37 -17.50
N ASP A 4 -2.09 -2.92 -17.07
CA ASP A 4 -2.01 -4.19 -16.37
C ASP A 4 -1.31 -4.01 -15.02
N ILE A 5 -2.07 -4.09 -13.94
CA ILE A 5 -1.55 -3.94 -12.58
C ILE A 5 -0.74 -5.17 -12.15
N LYS A 6 -1.09 -6.38 -12.60
CA LYS A 6 -0.60 -7.63 -11.99
C LYS A 6 0.90 -7.83 -12.16
N ASN A 7 1.44 -7.29 -13.23
CA ASN A 7 2.85 -7.42 -13.60
C ASN A 7 3.68 -6.19 -13.21
N THR A 8 3.12 -5.26 -12.43
CA THR A 8 3.81 -4.02 -12.05
C THR A 8 4.66 -4.19 -10.79
N PRO A 9 5.79 -3.47 -10.69
CA PRO A 9 6.59 -3.38 -9.47
C PRO A 9 5.75 -2.95 -8.25
N GLY A 10 4.86 -1.97 -8.44
CA GLY A 10 3.96 -1.48 -7.39
C GLY A 10 3.02 -2.56 -6.85
N TYR A 11 2.49 -3.44 -7.71
CA TYR A 11 1.65 -4.56 -7.27
C TYR A 11 2.42 -5.60 -6.47
N PHE A 12 3.67 -5.91 -6.86
CA PHE A 12 4.54 -6.78 -6.06
C PHE A 12 4.80 -6.17 -4.67
N ALA A 13 4.99 -4.86 -4.58
CA ALA A 13 5.16 -4.18 -3.31
C ALA A 13 3.93 -4.30 -2.40
N VAL A 14 2.74 -4.05 -2.93
CA VAL A 14 1.48 -4.20 -2.19
C VAL A 14 1.25 -5.67 -1.79
N ARG A 15 1.60 -6.62 -2.65
CA ARG A 15 1.49 -8.05 -2.35
C ARG A 15 2.47 -8.48 -1.25
N ALA A 16 3.70 -7.98 -1.28
CA ALA A 16 4.70 -8.24 -0.25
C ALA A 16 4.26 -7.66 1.11
N GLU A 17 3.72 -6.45 1.14
CA GLU A 17 3.22 -5.81 2.36
C GLU A 17 2.06 -6.59 3.02
N ARG A 18 1.24 -7.31 2.23
CA ARG A 18 0.18 -8.18 2.76
C ARG A 18 0.70 -9.40 3.50
N PHE A 19 1.97 -9.77 3.33
CA PHE A 19 2.55 -10.87 4.10
C PHE A 19 2.75 -10.41 5.55
N PRO A 20 2.26 -11.16 6.55
CA PRO A 20 2.18 -10.68 7.94
C PRO A 20 3.56 -10.32 8.51
N LEU A 21 4.62 -11.03 8.12
CA LEU A 21 5.98 -10.73 8.57
C LEU A 21 6.45 -9.34 8.11
N PHE A 22 6.10 -8.96 6.89
CA PHE A 22 6.49 -7.68 6.32
C PHE A 22 5.62 -6.53 6.83
N GLY A 23 4.30 -6.72 6.88
CA GLY A 23 3.38 -5.71 7.42
C GLY A 23 3.58 -5.41 8.90
N LEU A 24 4.05 -6.40 9.69
CA LEU A 24 4.34 -6.24 11.12
C LEU A 24 5.81 -5.89 11.40
N ALA A 25 6.70 -5.88 10.40
CA ALA A 25 8.13 -5.64 10.61
C ALA A 25 8.38 -4.33 11.38
N ASP A 26 7.69 -3.26 10.97
CA ASP A 26 7.78 -1.93 11.59
C ASP A 26 7.32 -1.94 13.06
N TYR A 27 6.35 -2.78 13.41
CA TYR A 27 5.86 -2.90 14.78
C TYR A 27 6.75 -3.83 15.62
N LEU A 28 7.21 -4.95 15.04
CA LEU A 28 8.01 -5.96 15.71
C LEU A 28 9.38 -5.45 16.13
N TYR A 29 10.09 -4.69 15.28
CA TYR A 29 11.39 -4.15 15.68
C TYR A 29 11.26 -3.23 16.91
N ASN A 30 10.19 -2.41 16.97
CA ASN A 30 9.91 -1.56 18.13
C ASN A 30 9.64 -2.39 19.39
N ILE A 31 8.85 -3.47 19.29
CA ILE A 31 8.61 -4.39 20.41
C ILE A 31 9.92 -5.02 20.90
N PHE A 32 10.74 -5.56 19.99
CA PHE A 32 11.99 -6.21 20.38
C PHE A 32 12.99 -5.21 20.95
N LEU A 33 12.96 -3.94 20.53
CA LEU A 33 13.73 -2.88 21.16
C LEU A 33 13.28 -2.63 22.61
N TYR A 34 11.97 -2.62 22.87
CA TYR A 34 11.44 -2.50 24.24
C TYR A 34 11.78 -3.72 25.11
N PHE A 35 11.69 -4.94 24.56
CA PHE A 35 12.12 -6.15 25.27
C PHE A 35 13.62 -6.18 25.52
N PHE A 36 14.43 -5.70 24.58
CA PHE A 36 15.85 -5.53 24.78
C PHE A 36 16.13 -4.52 25.91
N ALA A 37 15.46 -3.35 25.90
CA ALA A 37 15.58 -2.37 26.99
C ALA A 37 15.16 -2.95 28.35
N ALA A 38 14.03 -3.66 28.40
CA ALA A 38 13.56 -4.33 29.62
C ALA A 38 14.50 -5.44 30.10
N SER A 39 15.19 -6.12 29.18
CA SER A 39 16.14 -7.19 29.55
C SER A 39 17.36 -6.69 30.33
N TRP A 40 17.64 -5.39 30.33
CA TRP A 40 18.68 -4.81 31.20
C TRP A 40 18.38 -4.99 32.69
N PHE A 41 17.11 -5.09 33.09
CA PHE A 41 16.73 -5.40 34.48
C PHE A 41 17.13 -6.82 34.90
N LEU A 42 17.45 -7.71 33.96
CA LEU A 42 17.92 -9.06 34.28
C LEU A 42 19.35 -9.06 34.83
N VAL A 43 20.16 -8.03 34.54
CA VAL A 43 21.54 -7.92 35.04
C VAL A 43 21.57 -7.78 36.57
N PRO A 44 20.88 -6.81 37.21
CA PRO A 44 20.81 -6.75 38.67
C PRO A 44 20.12 -7.98 39.26
N ALA A 45 19.08 -8.54 38.62
CA ALA A 45 18.46 -9.78 39.08
C ALA A 45 19.44 -10.96 39.12
N ALA A 46 20.35 -11.04 38.15
CA ALA A 46 21.41 -12.04 38.13
C ALA A 46 22.47 -11.78 39.20
N TYR A 47 22.80 -10.51 39.47
CA TYR A 47 23.72 -10.14 40.55
C TYR A 47 23.21 -10.58 41.94
N PHE A 48 21.91 -10.47 42.19
CA PHE A 48 21.28 -10.96 43.43
C PHE A 48 21.07 -12.49 43.45
N GLY A 49 21.47 -13.21 42.40
CA GLY A 49 21.38 -14.67 42.34
C GLY A 49 19.99 -15.21 41.98
N TYR A 50 19.03 -14.37 41.57
CA TYR A 50 17.71 -14.85 41.13
C TYR A 50 17.76 -15.58 39.78
N ILE A 51 18.72 -15.23 38.91
CA ILE A 51 18.88 -15.78 37.56
C ILE A 51 20.37 -16.00 37.30
N LEU A 52 20.72 -17.04 36.53
CA LEU A 52 22.11 -17.23 36.08
C LEU A 52 22.53 -16.09 35.14
N ILE A 53 23.70 -15.49 35.39
CA ILE A 53 24.23 -14.39 34.56
C ILE A 53 24.33 -14.74 33.07
N PHE A 54 24.69 -15.99 32.77
CA PHE A 54 24.75 -16.50 31.40
C PHE A 54 23.39 -16.50 30.70
N SER A 55 22.32 -16.82 31.43
CA SER A 55 20.95 -16.77 30.89
C SER A 55 20.51 -15.34 30.62
N ALA A 56 20.83 -14.40 31.52
CA ALA A 56 20.52 -12.97 31.32
C ALA A 56 21.19 -12.42 30.05
N ILE A 57 22.50 -12.67 29.88
CA ILE A 57 23.26 -12.25 28.69
C ILE A 57 22.68 -12.88 27.41
N LYS A 58 22.32 -14.17 27.44
CA LYS A 58 21.69 -14.85 26.30
C LYS A 58 20.36 -14.21 25.89
N ILE A 59 19.49 -13.92 26.86
CA ILE A 59 18.19 -13.30 26.60
C ILE A 59 18.37 -11.91 25.97
N MET A 60 19.28 -11.10 26.53
CA MET A 60 19.64 -9.80 25.96
C MET A 60 20.13 -9.93 24.51
N ALA A 61 21.06 -10.85 24.26
CA ALA A 61 21.61 -11.09 22.92
C ALA A 61 20.53 -11.53 21.93
N VAL A 62 19.63 -12.43 22.32
CA VAL A 62 18.52 -12.89 21.47
C VAL A 62 17.58 -11.73 21.11
N PHE A 63 17.15 -10.92 22.08
CA PHE A 63 16.27 -9.78 21.79
C PHE A 63 16.96 -8.74 20.90
N PHE A 64 18.26 -8.50 21.10
CA PHE A 64 19.02 -7.60 20.24
C PHE A 64 19.14 -8.12 18.80
N ILE A 65 19.43 -9.41 18.60
CA ILE A 65 19.49 -10.02 17.28
C ILE A 65 18.12 -9.95 16.58
N LEU A 66 17.04 -10.24 17.30
CA LEU A 66 15.68 -10.14 16.74
C LEU A 66 15.34 -8.70 16.36
N PHE A 67 15.69 -7.72 17.20
CA PHE A 67 15.55 -6.30 16.88
C PHE A 67 16.26 -5.95 15.57
N LEU A 68 17.54 -6.31 15.43
CA LEU A 68 18.32 -6.04 14.22
C LEU A 68 17.72 -6.71 12.99
N PHE A 69 17.29 -7.97 13.10
CA PHE A 69 16.67 -8.71 12.02
C PHE A 69 15.40 -8.01 11.51
N PHE A 70 14.48 -7.63 12.41
CA PHE A 70 13.25 -6.94 12.00
C PHE A 70 13.49 -5.51 11.52
N TRP A 71 14.50 -4.83 12.05
CA TRP A 71 14.90 -3.51 11.56
C TRP A 71 15.46 -3.59 10.14
N GLU A 72 16.32 -4.57 9.84
CA GLU A 72 16.82 -4.81 8.49
C GLU A 72 15.68 -5.17 7.52
N LEU A 73 14.74 -6.01 7.95
CA LEU A 73 13.56 -6.37 7.17
C LEU A 73 12.69 -5.15 6.84
N SER A 74 12.48 -4.26 7.83
CA SER A 74 11.76 -2.98 7.64
C SER A 74 12.49 -2.07 6.65
N LEU A 75 13.81 -1.92 6.79
CA LEU A 75 14.63 -1.15 5.85
C LEU A 75 14.57 -1.72 4.43
N PHE A 76 14.65 -3.04 4.29
CA PHE A 76 14.52 -3.72 3.01
C PHE A 76 13.18 -3.41 2.33
N LEU A 77 12.07 -3.50 3.07
CA LEU A 77 10.76 -3.14 2.54
C LEU A 77 10.69 -1.68 2.07
N ASN A 78 11.15 -0.76 2.93
CA ASN A 78 11.01 0.67 2.66
C ASN A 78 11.94 1.18 1.55
N LEU A 79 13.10 0.55 1.37
CA LEU A 79 14.09 0.97 0.38
C LEU A 79 14.05 0.17 -0.92
N LYS A 80 13.90 -1.16 -0.86
CA LYS A 80 13.95 -2.01 -2.05
C LYS A 80 12.59 -2.27 -2.66
N ILE A 81 11.55 -2.38 -1.83
CA ILE A 81 10.21 -2.76 -2.30
C ILE A 81 9.35 -1.53 -2.56
N LYS A 82 9.22 -0.60 -1.61
CA LYS A 82 8.36 0.59 -1.77
C LYS A 82 8.92 1.65 -2.73
N LYS A 83 10.25 1.72 -2.90
CA LYS A 83 10.94 2.73 -3.73
C LYS A 83 11.52 2.14 -5.02
N GLN A 84 10.78 1.26 -5.69
CA GLN A 84 11.16 0.83 -7.03
C GLN A 84 10.99 2.02 -7.98
N ARG A 85 12.11 2.66 -8.33
CA ARG A 85 12.12 3.65 -9.41
C ARG A 85 11.97 2.90 -10.71
N THR A 86 10.95 3.24 -11.47
CA THR A 86 10.88 2.89 -12.89
C THR A 86 12.13 3.44 -13.59
N ALA A 87 12.71 2.65 -14.48
CA ALA A 87 13.86 3.12 -15.29
C ALA A 87 13.46 4.25 -16.24
N ILE A 88 12.16 4.35 -16.53
CA ILE A 88 11.55 5.25 -17.51
C ILE A 88 10.98 6.45 -16.76
N ARG A 89 11.20 7.65 -17.30
CA ARG A 89 10.65 8.89 -16.73
C ARG A 89 9.17 9.02 -17.07
N LEU A 90 8.38 9.52 -16.12
CA LEU A 90 6.95 9.79 -16.31
C LEU A 90 6.70 10.67 -17.54
N SER A 91 7.53 11.70 -17.72
CA SER A 91 7.46 12.62 -18.87
C SER A 91 7.54 11.92 -20.23
N GLU A 92 8.28 10.81 -20.34
CA GLU A 92 8.37 10.03 -21.59
C GLU A 92 7.09 9.23 -21.84
N ALA A 93 6.45 8.74 -20.76
CA ALA A 93 5.20 8.01 -20.82
C ALA A 93 4.01 8.90 -21.16
N VAL A 94 4.01 10.17 -20.69
CA VAL A 94 2.98 11.16 -21.05
C VAL A 94 2.98 11.44 -22.55
N LEU A 95 4.15 11.49 -23.20
CA LEU A 95 4.26 11.75 -24.64
C LEU A 95 3.81 10.57 -25.51
N ASN A 96 3.89 9.33 -24.99
CA ASN A 96 3.58 8.11 -25.74
C ASN A 96 2.86 7.06 -24.87
N PRO A 97 1.63 7.32 -24.41
CA PRO A 97 0.94 6.48 -23.43
C PRO A 97 0.64 5.06 -23.94
N ASP A 98 0.54 4.86 -25.25
CA ASP A 98 0.27 3.54 -25.84
C ASP A 98 1.46 2.58 -25.78
N ASN A 99 2.68 3.09 -25.65
CA ASN A 99 3.90 2.27 -25.63
C ASN A 99 4.26 1.77 -24.22
N PHE A 100 3.63 2.31 -23.18
CA PHE A 100 3.95 2.01 -21.79
C PHE A 100 2.73 1.46 -21.04
N ASN A 101 3.00 0.69 -19.99
CA ASN A 101 1.97 0.28 -19.05
C ASN A 101 1.81 1.37 -17.99
N LEU A 102 0.69 2.09 -18.01
CA LEU A 102 0.47 3.20 -17.08
C LEU A 102 0.43 2.76 -15.61
N ALA A 103 0.12 1.50 -15.35
CA ALA A 103 0.12 0.94 -14.01
C ALA A 103 1.54 0.88 -13.38
N ASP A 104 2.61 0.94 -14.19
CA ASP A 104 4.00 0.97 -13.68
C ASP A 104 4.35 2.27 -12.97
N PHE A 105 3.62 3.36 -13.26
CA PHE A 105 3.83 4.68 -12.67
C PHE A 105 2.98 4.93 -11.42
N LEU A 106 2.16 3.96 -11.01
CA LEU A 106 1.36 4.10 -9.79
C LEU A 106 2.24 3.94 -8.56
N ASN A 107 2.12 4.88 -7.62
CA ASN A 107 2.73 4.72 -6.31
C ASN A 107 2.05 3.56 -5.54
N PRO A 108 2.69 3.00 -4.50
CA PRO A 108 2.14 1.86 -3.77
C PRO A 108 0.74 2.10 -3.18
N ASP A 109 0.43 3.34 -2.79
CA ASP A 109 -0.88 3.67 -2.21
C ASP A 109 -1.98 3.74 -3.29
N ALA A 110 -1.68 4.29 -4.46
CA ALA A 110 -2.54 4.25 -5.63
C ALA A 110 -2.80 2.81 -6.09
N VAL A 111 -1.77 1.96 -6.09
CA VAL A 111 -1.95 0.52 -6.36
C VAL A 111 -2.89 -0.13 -5.35
N LYS A 112 -2.78 0.19 -4.04
CA LYS A 112 -3.73 -0.31 -3.02
C LYS A 112 -5.16 0.14 -3.30
N ILE A 113 -5.34 1.39 -3.72
CA ILE A 113 -6.65 1.96 -4.08
C ILE A 113 -7.25 1.21 -5.27
N VAL A 114 -6.50 1.04 -6.37
CA VAL A 114 -7.00 0.35 -7.56
C VAL A 114 -7.28 -1.12 -7.27
N GLU A 115 -6.44 -1.77 -6.46
CA GLU A 115 -6.65 -3.16 -6.06
C GLU A 115 -7.89 -3.32 -5.16
N GLU A 116 -8.19 -2.36 -4.29
CA GLU A 116 -9.42 -2.37 -3.50
C GLU A 116 -10.66 -2.15 -4.38
N ALA A 117 -10.59 -1.24 -5.36
CA ALA A 117 -11.63 -1.05 -6.37
C ALA A 117 -11.88 -2.35 -7.16
N ARG A 118 -10.81 -2.98 -7.67
CA ARG A 118 -10.87 -4.27 -8.37
C ARG A 118 -11.48 -5.36 -7.50
N ARG A 119 -11.06 -5.48 -6.24
CA ARG A 119 -11.58 -6.46 -5.28
C ARG A 119 -13.06 -6.23 -5.01
N PHE A 120 -13.50 -4.99 -4.88
CA PHE A 120 -14.89 -4.62 -4.70
C PHE A 120 -15.74 -5.04 -5.91
N CYS A 121 -15.35 -4.64 -7.12
CA CYS A 121 -16.06 -5.00 -8.36
C CYS A 121 -16.13 -6.53 -8.54
N ARG A 122 -15.02 -7.25 -8.30
CA ARG A 122 -14.97 -8.71 -8.36
C ARG A 122 -15.94 -9.37 -7.37
N LYS A 123 -16.00 -8.88 -6.12
CA LYS A 123 -16.90 -9.40 -5.09
C LYS A 123 -18.36 -9.17 -5.45
N ARG A 124 -18.68 -8.07 -6.14
CA ARG A 124 -20.04 -7.69 -6.54
C ARG A 124 -20.44 -8.14 -7.94
N LYS A 125 -19.52 -8.72 -8.72
CA LYS A 125 -19.70 -9.12 -10.13
C LYS A 125 -20.11 -7.95 -11.04
N ILE A 126 -19.55 -6.77 -10.79
CA ILE A 126 -19.73 -5.58 -11.63
C ILE A 126 -18.86 -5.76 -12.87
N SER A 127 -19.38 -5.52 -14.06
CA SER A 127 -18.70 -5.88 -15.32
C SER A 127 -17.33 -5.24 -15.51
N GLU A 128 -17.15 -4.01 -15.06
CA GLU A 128 -15.97 -3.19 -15.33
C GLU A 128 -15.56 -2.41 -14.07
N ILE A 129 -14.30 -2.01 -14.02
CA ILE A 129 -13.75 -1.16 -12.96
C ILE A 129 -13.87 0.28 -13.42
N SER A 130 -14.81 1.03 -12.84
CA SER A 130 -15.08 2.43 -13.17
C SER A 130 -14.37 3.42 -12.25
N GLN A 131 -14.37 4.70 -12.63
CA GLN A 131 -13.84 5.80 -11.81
C GLN A 131 -14.56 5.94 -10.45
N GLU A 132 -15.84 5.60 -10.37
CA GLU A 132 -16.60 5.62 -9.11
C GLU A 132 -16.13 4.51 -8.17
N ALA A 133 -15.76 3.34 -8.72
CA ALA A 133 -15.16 2.26 -7.95
C ALA A 133 -13.76 2.64 -7.46
N LEU A 134 -12.99 3.36 -8.29
CA LEU A 134 -11.70 3.94 -7.91
C LEU A 134 -11.86 4.93 -6.75
N LEU A 135 -12.80 5.88 -6.86
CA LEU A 135 -13.08 6.86 -5.80
C LEU A 135 -13.55 6.18 -4.50
N TYR A 136 -14.39 5.14 -4.61
CA TYR A 136 -14.79 4.33 -3.47
C TYR A 136 -13.58 3.68 -2.78
N GLY A 137 -12.66 3.08 -3.56
CA GLY A 137 -11.41 2.51 -3.05
C GLY A 137 -10.52 3.56 -2.38
N ALA A 138 -10.43 4.74 -2.99
CA ALA A 138 -9.65 5.88 -2.53
C ALA A 138 -10.12 6.36 -1.15
N LEU A 139 -11.42 6.62 -1.02
CA LEU A 139 -12.05 7.02 0.24
C LEU A 139 -11.94 5.94 1.31
N LYS A 140 -11.90 4.66 0.94
CA LYS A 140 -11.81 3.56 1.92
C LYS A 140 -10.41 3.35 2.48
N ILE A 141 -9.38 3.46 1.64
CA ILE A 141 -8.01 3.09 2.00
C ILE A 141 -7.15 4.29 2.42
N ASN A 142 -7.28 5.43 1.73
CA ASN A 142 -6.36 6.54 1.88
C ASN A 142 -6.93 7.65 2.80
N LYS A 143 -6.27 7.86 3.94
CA LYS A 143 -6.67 8.87 4.94
C LYS A 143 -6.50 10.30 4.45
N ASP A 144 -5.56 10.56 3.55
CA ASP A 144 -5.32 11.90 3.03
C ASP A 144 -6.44 12.32 2.08
N ILE A 145 -6.94 11.39 1.27
CA ILE A 145 -8.12 11.62 0.43
C ILE A 145 -9.36 11.86 1.30
N GLN A 146 -9.56 11.07 2.36
CA GLN A 146 -10.62 11.35 3.34
C GLN A 146 -10.48 12.73 3.98
N LEU A 147 -9.26 13.16 4.32
CA LEU A 147 -8.99 14.45 4.91
C LEU A 147 -9.29 15.59 3.93
N ILE A 148 -8.88 15.48 2.67
CA ILE A 148 -9.18 16.44 1.61
C ILE A 148 -10.69 16.55 1.42
N SER A 149 -11.39 15.43 1.29
CA SER A 149 -12.85 15.43 1.15
C SER A 149 -13.57 16.05 2.35
N LYS A 150 -13.09 15.80 3.59
CA LYS A 150 -13.63 16.46 4.79
C LYS A 150 -13.40 17.97 4.76
N ARG A 151 -12.22 18.43 4.32
CA ARG A 151 -11.90 19.87 4.19
C ARG A 151 -12.78 20.56 3.15
N LEU A 152 -13.24 19.82 2.14
CA LEU A 152 -14.21 20.28 1.15
C LEU A 152 -15.67 20.21 1.66
N GLY A 153 -15.89 19.89 2.94
CA GLY A 153 -17.23 19.84 3.54
C GLY A 153 -18.02 18.57 3.23
N MET A 154 -17.39 17.52 2.69
CA MET A 154 -18.06 16.26 2.39
C MET A 154 -18.16 15.37 3.64
N ASP A 155 -19.34 14.77 3.84
CA ASP A 155 -19.50 13.65 4.76
C ASP A 155 -18.97 12.36 4.11
N ILE A 156 -17.80 11.92 4.57
CA ILE A 156 -17.09 10.74 4.02
C ILE A 156 -17.91 9.46 4.16
N LEU A 157 -18.59 9.27 5.29
CA LEU A 157 -19.34 8.04 5.54
C LEU A 157 -20.56 7.98 4.64
N LYS A 158 -21.24 9.12 4.47
CA LYS A 158 -22.36 9.25 3.54
C LYS A 158 -21.89 9.05 2.09
N LEU A 159 -20.85 9.75 1.65
CA LEU A 159 -20.31 9.64 0.29
C LEU A 159 -19.87 8.21 -0.04
N GLN A 160 -19.18 7.54 0.88
CA GLN A 160 -18.76 6.16 0.70
C GLN A 160 -19.96 5.19 0.61
N SER A 161 -21.00 5.42 1.42
CA SER A 161 -22.26 4.65 1.37
C SER A 161 -22.99 4.88 0.05
N ASP A 162 -23.10 6.13 -0.39
CA ASP A 162 -23.78 6.51 -1.63
C ASP A 162 -23.07 5.91 -2.86
N LEU A 163 -21.74 5.99 -2.92
CA LEU A 163 -20.93 5.34 -3.96
C LEU A 163 -21.11 3.83 -3.97
N LYS A 164 -21.10 3.19 -2.79
CA LYS A 164 -21.32 1.75 -2.68
C LYS A 164 -22.71 1.36 -3.19
N ASN A 165 -23.75 2.11 -2.78
CA ASN A 165 -25.13 1.87 -3.20
C ASN A 165 -25.31 2.08 -4.71
N TYR A 166 -24.65 3.10 -5.27
CA TYR A 166 -24.62 3.33 -6.71
C TYR A 166 -23.98 2.16 -7.46
N LEU A 167 -22.77 1.76 -7.06
CA LEU A 167 -22.04 0.66 -7.70
C LEU A 167 -22.77 -0.69 -7.60
N GLU A 168 -23.48 -0.95 -6.49
CA GLU A 168 -24.25 -2.19 -6.31
C GLU A 168 -25.52 -2.27 -7.19
N LYS A 169 -25.99 -1.14 -7.72
CA LYS A 169 -27.10 -1.04 -8.67
C LYS A 169 -26.69 -1.21 -10.13
N LEU A 170 -25.39 -1.17 -10.44
CA LEU A 170 -24.88 -1.39 -11.79
C LEU A 170 -25.19 -2.81 -12.29
N GLU A 171 -25.27 -2.97 -13.61
CA GLU A 171 -25.61 -4.23 -14.25
C GLU A 171 -24.57 -5.32 -13.90
N LYS A 172 -25.05 -6.42 -13.35
CA LYS A 172 -24.21 -7.55 -12.95
C LYS A 172 -24.07 -8.50 -14.12
N ARG A 173 -22.86 -8.67 -14.65
CA ARG A 173 -22.59 -9.69 -15.65
C ARG A 173 -22.28 -11.03 -15.00
N LYS A 174 -22.69 -12.13 -15.65
CA LYS A 174 -22.40 -13.49 -15.17
C LYS A 174 -20.89 -13.74 -15.04
N ASN A 175 -20.11 -13.15 -15.94
CA ASN A 175 -18.65 -13.22 -15.96
C ASN A 175 -18.07 -11.84 -15.65
N PHE A 176 -17.25 -11.77 -14.61
CA PHE A 176 -16.46 -10.58 -14.29
C PHE A 176 -15.33 -10.45 -15.31
N SER A 177 -15.43 -9.49 -16.22
CA SER A 177 -14.29 -9.01 -16.99
C SER A 177 -13.44 -8.14 -16.07
N GLU A 178 -12.17 -8.49 -15.85
CA GLU A 178 -11.20 -7.61 -15.15
C GLU A 178 -10.81 -6.39 -16.03
N GLN A 179 -11.75 -5.86 -16.81
CA GLN A 179 -11.55 -4.74 -17.71
C GLN A 179 -11.81 -3.41 -16.99
N PHE A 180 -10.99 -2.42 -17.30
CA PHE A 180 -11.16 -1.05 -16.86
C PHE A 180 -12.05 -0.30 -17.87
N SER A 181 -12.99 0.50 -17.38
CA SER A 181 -13.84 1.32 -18.25
C SER A 181 -13.00 2.41 -18.92
N ASP A 182 -13.49 2.98 -20.03
CA ASP A 182 -12.74 4.02 -20.73
C ASP A 182 -12.61 5.30 -19.89
N ALA A 183 -13.66 5.69 -19.17
CA ALA A 183 -13.59 6.79 -18.20
C ALA A 183 -12.52 6.59 -17.11
N PHE A 184 -12.28 5.34 -16.67
CA PHE A 184 -11.17 5.04 -15.75
C PHE A 184 -9.81 5.30 -16.41
N LYS A 185 -9.66 4.89 -17.67
CA LYS A 185 -8.40 5.08 -18.42
C LYS A 185 -8.11 6.56 -18.65
N GLU A 186 -9.13 7.33 -19.04
CA GLU A 186 -9.05 8.79 -19.18
C GLU A 186 -8.63 9.44 -17.85
N THR A 187 -9.25 9.04 -16.73
CA THR A 187 -8.88 9.55 -15.40
C THR A 187 -7.41 9.25 -15.05
N MET A 188 -6.89 8.07 -15.42
CA MET A 188 -5.49 7.69 -15.18
C MET A 188 -4.53 8.49 -16.07
N GLU A 189 -4.91 8.77 -17.30
CA GLU A 189 -4.15 9.61 -18.22
C GLU A 189 -4.08 11.05 -17.71
N GLU A 190 -5.21 11.63 -17.30
CA GLU A 190 -5.24 12.96 -16.68
C GLU A 190 -4.39 13.01 -15.41
N ALA A 191 -4.48 11.99 -14.55
CA ALA A 191 -3.67 11.91 -13.34
C ALA A 191 -2.17 11.84 -13.65
N MET A 192 -1.79 11.18 -14.75
CA MET A 192 -0.41 11.13 -15.23
C MET A 192 0.07 12.50 -15.68
N VAL A 193 -0.72 13.23 -16.47
CA VAL A 193 -0.41 14.60 -16.92
C VAL A 193 -0.22 15.52 -15.71
N VAL A 194 -1.15 15.49 -14.75
CA VAL A 194 -1.08 16.31 -13.53
C VAL A 194 0.16 15.95 -12.68
N ALA A 195 0.54 14.68 -12.62
CA ALA A 195 1.74 14.25 -11.92
C ALA A 195 3.02 14.79 -12.58
N ASP A 196 3.09 14.77 -13.92
CA ASP A 196 4.22 15.31 -14.68
C ASP A 196 4.33 16.83 -14.56
N GLU A 197 3.21 17.57 -14.65
CA GLU A 197 3.17 19.02 -14.40
C GLU A 197 3.71 19.38 -13.01
N ARG A 198 3.44 18.53 -12.02
CA ARG A 198 3.94 18.65 -10.64
C ARG A 198 5.36 18.12 -10.45
N LYS A 199 6.03 17.70 -11.53
CA LYS A 199 7.38 17.13 -11.54
C LYS A 199 7.52 15.91 -10.62
N ARG A 200 6.46 15.10 -10.52
CA ARG A 200 6.48 13.81 -9.82
C ARG A 200 6.92 12.71 -10.78
N ASN A 201 7.45 11.62 -10.22
CA ASN A 201 7.83 10.44 -11.00
C ASN A 201 6.73 9.37 -11.02
N ASP A 202 5.70 9.57 -10.20
CA ASP A 202 4.66 8.60 -9.88
C ASP A 202 3.31 9.29 -9.69
N ILE A 203 2.25 8.52 -9.95
CA ILE A 203 0.85 8.91 -9.78
C ILE A 203 0.41 8.49 -8.37
N GLY A 204 -0.17 9.43 -7.62
CA GLY A 204 -0.51 9.26 -6.21
C GLY A 204 -1.64 10.15 -5.71
#